data_AF-A0A658NPT1-F1
#
_entry.id   AF-A0A658NPT1-F1
#
_cell.length_a   1.000
_cell.length_b   1.000
_cell.length_c   1.000
_cell.angle_alpha   90.00
_cell.angle_beta   90.00
_cell.angle_gamma   90.00
#
_symmetry.space_group_name_H-M   'P 1'
#
loop_
_entity.id
_entity.type
_entity.pdbx_description
1 polymer ?
#
loop_
_entity_poly.entity_id
_entity_poly.type
_entity_poly.pdbx_seq_one_letter_code
_entity_poly.pdbx_strand_id
1 'polypeptide(L)'
;MASGERITVEADDAFVGLLEFGNGAIGVLEASRVATGRKNRQYWEMNGSKGSICFDLERLNELQVCVDGSSAESLTGFRNVLVT
;
A
#
# COMPACT_ATOMS: atom_id res chain seq x y z
N MET A 1 -35.14 3.58 21.63
CA MET A 1 -33.84 3.93 22.24
C MET A 1 -33.12 2.62 22.52
N ALA A 2 -31.98 2.35 21.87
CA ALA A 2 -31.19 1.16 22.20
C ALA A 2 -30.68 1.29 23.65
N SER A 3 -30.68 0.20 24.41
CA SER A 3 -30.37 0.14 25.86
C SER A 3 -28.91 0.46 26.23
N GLY A 4 -28.06 0.82 25.26
CA GLY A 4 -26.70 1.30 25.51
C GLY A 4 -25.78 0.28 26.18
N GLU A 5 -25.96 -1.01 25.91
CA GLU A 5 -25.12 -2.07 26.47
C GLU A 5 -23.72 -2.05 25.83
N ARG A 6 -22.67 -2.06 26.67
CA ARG A 6 -21.28 -2.16 26.20
C ARG A 6 -20.92 -3.63 26.01
N ILE A 7 -20.31 -3.94 24.88
CA ILE A 7 -19.79 -5.27 24.57
C ILE A 7 -18.28 -5.21 24.37
N THR A 8 -17.59 -6.31 24.65
CA THR A 8 -16.18 -6.49 24.30
C THR A 8 -16.06 -6.68 22.78
N VAL A 9 -15.09 -5.99 22.17
CA VAL A 9 -14.75 -6.17 20.75
C VAL A 9 -13.55 -7.10 20.66
N GLU A 10 -13.70 -8.21 19.95
CA GLU A 10 -12.64 -9.22 19.77
C GLU A 10 -11.74 -8.91 18.55
N ALA A 11 -12.19 -8.06 17.63
CA ALA A 11 -11.47 -7.75 16.40
C ALA A 11 -10.53 -6.56 16.56
N ASP A 12 -9.27 -6.71 16.17
CA ASP A 12 -8.30 -5.62 16.19
C ASP A 12 -8.69 -4.46 15.27
N ASP A 13 -8.55 -3.23 15.77
CA ASP A 13 -8.77 -2.02 14.97
C ASP A 13 -7.61 -1.70 14.02
N ALA A 14 -6.42 -2.20 14.35
CA ALA A 14 -5.22 -2.08 13.54
C ALA A 14 -4.31 -3.29 13.72
N PHE A 15 -3.56 -3.61 12.66
CA PHE A 15 -2.58 -4.69 12.61
C PHE A 15 -1.33 -4.17 11.91
N VAL A 16 -0.15 -4.56 12.42
CA VAL A 16 1.14 -4.36 11.74
C VAL A 16 1.94 -5.64 11.86
N GLY A 17 2.53 -6.09 10.76
CA GLY A 17 3.33 -7.31 10.71
C GLY A 17 4.53 -7.19 9.78
N LEU A 18 5.59 -7.93 10.11
CA LEU A 18 6.72 -8.18 9.23
C LEU A 18 6.52 -9.51 8.52
N LEU A 19 6.91 -9.57 7.25
CA LEU A 19 6.75 -10.74 6.40
C LEU A 19 8.12 -11.21 5.88
N GLU A 20 8.27 -12.52 5.76
CA GLU A 20 9.32 -13.16 4.96
C GLU A 20 8.63 -13.97 3.86
N PHE A 21 8.96 -13.67 2.61
CA PHE A 21 8.41 -14.37 1.45
C PHE A 21 9.27 -15.60 1.12
N GLY A 22 8.67 -16.60 0.46
CA GLY A 22 9.39 -17.85 0.13
C GLY A 22 10.61 -17.68 -0.78
N ASN A 23 10.80 -16.52 -1.40
CA ASN A 23 11.97 -16.16 -2.19
C ASN A 23 13.02 -15.34 -1.42
N GLY A 24 12.84 -15.16 -0.10
CA GLY A 24 13.74 -14.38 0.76
C GLY A 24 13.50 -12.86 0.74
N ALA A 25 12.50 -12.37 0.00
CA ALA A 25 12.10 -10.97 0.13
C ALA A 25 11.49 -10.70 1.51
N ILE A 26 11.61 -9.47 1.99
CA ILE A 26 10.98 -9.02 3.24
C ILE A 26 9.81 -8.07 2.93
N GLY A 27 8.84 -8.02 3.83
CA GLY A 27 7.68 -7.14 3.68
C GLY A 27 7.19 -6.55 4.99
N VAL A 28 6.40 -5.49 4.85
CA VAL A 28 5.60 -4.91 5.93
C VAL A 28 4.14 -4.96 5.50
N LEU A 29 3.26 -5.38 6.39
CA LEU A 29 1.82 -5.35 6.18
C LEU A 29 1.17 -4.55 7.30
N GLU A 30 0.36 -3.57 6.92
CA GLU A 30 -0.47 -2.81 7.84
C GLU A 30 -1.94 -2.90 7.41
N ALA A 31 -2.84 -2.98 8.37
CA ALA A 31 -4.26 -2.77 8.18
C ALA A 31 -4.81 -1.92 9.32
N SER A 32 -5.73 -0.99 9.02
CA SER A 32 -6.36 -0.16 10.05
C SER A 32 -7.75 0.29 9.63
N ARG A 33 -8.73 0.13 10.52
CA ARG A 33 -10.08 0.73 10.35
C ARG A 33 -10.19 2.12 10.99
N VAL A 34 -9.15 2.54 11.72
CA VAL A 34 -9.10 3.80 12.47
C VAL A 34 -8.06 4.79 11.92
N ALA A 35 -7.55 4.54 10.70
CA ALA A 35 -6.66 5.44 9.96
C ALA A 35 -7.44 6.67 9.46
N THR A 36 -7.65 7.63 10.35
CA THR A 36 -8.44 8.84 10.09
C THR A 36 -7.94 9.57 8.84
N GLY A 37 -8.86 9.87 7.92
CA GLY A 37 -8.57 10.52 6.65
C GLY A 37 -8.47 9.57 5.44
N ARG A 38 -8.18 8.27 5.66
CA ARG A 38 -8.22 7.27 4.59
C ARG A 38 -9.64 6.80 4.36
N LYS A 39 -10.09 6.90 3.10
CA LYS A 39 -11.42 6.49 2.69
C LYS A 39 -11.41 5.06 2.17
N ASN A 40 -10.41 4.73 1.37
CA ASN A 40 -10.27 3.39 0.78
C ASN A 40 -8.83 3.12 0.32
N ARG A 41 -7.84 3.47 1.15
CA ARG A 41 -6.41 3.29 0.81
C ARG A 41 -5.99 1.83 0.94
N GLN A 42 -6.34 1.04 -0.07
CA GLN A 42 -5.63 -0.20 -0.35
C GLN A 42 -4.37 0.14 -1.14
N TYR A 43 -3.25 0.25 -0.41
CA TYR A 43 -1.95 0.63 -0.95
C TYR A 43 -1.00 -0.56 -0.90
N TRP A 44 -0.21 -0.75 -1.96
CA TRP A 44 0.92 -1.66 -1.94
C TRP A 44 2.07 -1.09 -2.76
N GLU A 45 3.27 -1.48 -2.37
CA GLU A 45 4.52 -1.10 -3.00
C GLU A 45 5.39 -2.35 -3.12
N MET A 46 5.95 -2.58 -4.31
CA MET A 46 6.93 -3.62 -4.57
C MET A 46 8.21 -2.99 -5.08
N ASN A 47 9.31 -3.29 -4.39
CA ASN A 47 10.64 -2.83 -4.72
C ASN A 47 11.48 -4.03 -5.19
N GLY A 48 12.00 -3.94 -6.40
CA GLY A 48 12.86 -4.95 -7.01
C GLY A 48 14.21 -4.39 -7.43
N SER A 49 15.10 -5.27 -7.86
CA SER A 49 16.47 -4.88 -8.28
C SER A 49 16.55 -4.01 -9.54
N LYS A 50 15.44 -3.87 -10.28
CA LYS A 50 15.38 -3.11 -11.55
C LYS A 50 14.38 -1.94 -11.50
N GLY A 51 13.82 -1.66 -10.33
CA GLY A 51 12.80 -0.65 -10.18
C GLY A 51 11.72 -1.02 -9.17
N SER A 52 10.71 -0.17 -9.11
CA SER A 52 9.66 -0.21 -8.11
C SER A 52 8.31 0.14 -8.72
N ILE A 53 7.25 -0.43 -8.16
CA ILE A 53 5.88 -0.07 -8.50
C ILE A 53 5.04 0.14 -7.25
N CYS A 54 4.17 1.15 -7.28
CA CYS A 54 3.21 1.42 -6.21
C CYS A 54 1.82 1.64 -6.78
N PHE A 55 0.82 1.15 -6.05
CA PHE A 55 -0.59 1.34 -6.36
C PHE A 55 -1.32 1.89 -5.14
N ASP A 56 -2.27 2.78 -5.38
CA ASP A 56 -3.19 3.30 -4.38
C ASP A 56 -4.61 3.25 -4.96
N LEU A 57 -5.51 2.52 -4.29
CA LEU A 57 -6.92 2.45 -4.69
C LEU A 57 -7.63 3.81 -4.63
N GLU A 58 -7.14 4.78 -3.85
CA GLU A 58 -7.64 6.17 -3.87
C GLU A 58 -7.30 6.89 -5.20
N ARG A 59 -6.39 6.33 -6.01
CA ARG A 59 -6.02 6.77 -7.37
C ARG A 59 -6.09 5.60 -8.35
N LEU A 60 -7.23 4.89 -8.34
CA LEU A 60 -7.50 3.61 -9.01
C LEU A 60 -6.91 3.43 -10.43
N ASN A 61 -6.90 4.48 -11.25
CA ASN A 61 -6.48 4.38 -12.66
C ASN A 61 -4.99 4.65 -12.88
N GLU A 62 -4.22 4.87 -11.81
CA GLU A 62 -2.81 5.24 -11.89
C GLU A 62 -1.91 4.21 -11.22
N LEU A 63 -0.78 3.91 -11.88
CA LEU A 63 0.32 3.15 -11.31
C LEU A 63 1.55 4.04 -11.19
N GLN A 64 2.20 4.05 -10.03
CA GLN A 64 3.50 4.69 -9.87
C GLN A 64 4.58 3.70 -10.31
N VAL A 65 5.43 4.09 -11.26
CA VAL A 65 6.47 3.22 -11.82
C VAL A 65 7.82 3.94 -11.77
N CYS A 66 8.82 3.28 -11.20
CA CYS A 66 10.23 3.66 -11.28
C CYS A 66 10.99 2.51 -11.94
N VAL A 67 11.79 2.79 -12.96
CA VAL A 67 12.60 1.78 -13.66
C VAL A 67 14.06 2.22 -13.65
N ASP A 68 14.94 1.32 -13.25
CA ASP A 68 16.39 1.55 -13.30
C ASP A 68 16.88 1.63 -14.76
N GLY A 69 17.89 2.46 -15.02
CA GLY A 69 18.47 2.59 -16.36
C GLY A 69 17.56 3.24 -17.41
N SER A 70 16.56 4.03 -16.99
CA SER A 70 15.78 4.89 -17.88
C SER A 70 16.71 5.72 -18.76
N SER A 71 16.76 5.42 -20.06
CA SER A 71 17.71 5.92 -21.06
C SER A 71 17.68 7.43 -21.33
N ALA A 72 16.81 8.17 -20.65
CA ALA A 72 16.82 9.63 -20.63
C ALA A 72 17.32 10.07 -19.24
N GLU A 73 18.51 10.70 -19.20
CA GLU A 73 19.15 11.24 -17.99
C GLU A 73 18.24 12.17 -17.15
N SER A 74 17.14 12.64 -17.73
CA SER A 74 16.14 13.50 -17.09
C SER A 74 15.03 12.78 -16.33
N LEU A 75 14.90 11.45 -16.43
CA LEU A 75 13.75 10.73 -15.89
C LEU A 75 14.13 9.77 -14.75
N THR A 76 14.53 10.34 -13.62
CA THR A 76 14.76 9.60 -12.37
C THR A 76 13.50 9.62 -11.48
N GLY A 77 13.27 8.56 -10.72
CA GLY A 77 12.16 8.45 -9.77
C GLY A 77 10.83 7.93 -10.35
N PHE A 78 9.80 7.93 -9.49
CA PHE A 78 8.47 7.43 -9.83
C PHE A 78 7.74 8.32 -10.84
N ARG A 79 7.00 7.67 -11.74
CA ARG A 79 6.13 8.30 -12.73
C ARG A 79 4.74 7.73 -12.57
N ASN A 80 3.73 8.59 -12.64
CA ASN A 80 2.35 8.15 -12.68
C ASN A 80 1.98 7.77 -14.10
N VAL A 81 1.51 6.53 -14.29
CA VAL A 81 1.07 6.00 -15.57
C VAL A 81 -0.43 5.72 -15.47
N LEU A 82 -1.22 6.28 -16.40
CA LEU A 82 -2.62 5.90 -16.55
C LEU A 82 -2.70 4.50 -17.17
N VAL A 83 -3.45 3.59 -16.55
CA VAL A 83 -3.49 2.16 -16.94
C VAL A 83 -4.84 1.68 -17.46
N THR A 84 -5.79 2.59 -17.69
CA THR A 84 -7.15 2.33 -18.20
C THR A 84 -7.55 3.33 -19.26
#